data_AF-A0A2E5JYE4-F1
#
_entry.id   AF-A0A2E5JYE4-F1
#
_cell.length_a   1.000
_cell.length_b   1.000
_cell.length_c   1.000
_cell.angle_alpha   90.00
_cell.angle_beta   90.00
_cell.angle_gamma   90.00
#
_symmetry.space_group_name_H-M   'P 1'
#
loop_
_entity.id
_entity.type
_entity.pdbx_description
1 polymer ?
#
loop_
_entity_poly.entity_id
_entity_poly.type
_entity_poly.pdbx_seq_one_letter_code
_entity_poly.pdbx_strand_id
1 'polypeptide(L)' 'MKRLSIFFLFLLILNGLLAEGLDVEGVKERAEAGNDESQIVLAAMYDQGVGVEQNFEDAFYWTSKSAFQSKMFLC' A
#
# COMPACT_ATOMS: atom_id res chain seq x y z
N MET A 1 -8.32 28.37 29.60
CA MET A 1 -7.30 27.31 29.81
C MET A 1 -7.79 25.92 29.39
N LYS A 2 -8.81 25.30 30.04
CA LYS A 2 -9.27 23.93 29.71
C LYS A 2 -9.88 23.76 28.30
N ARG A 3 -10.62 24.77 27.80
CA ARG A 3 -11.23 24.74 26.44
C ARG A 3 -10.20 24.79 25.30
N LEU A 4 -9.06 25.47 25.52
CA LEU A 4 -7.95 25.52 24.55
C LEU A 4 -7.24 24.15 24.46
N SER A 5 -7.14 23.45 25.60
CA SER A 5 -6.58 22.09 25.67
C SER A 5 -7.51 21.06 25.03
N ILE A 6 -8.84 21.20 25.16
CA ILE A 6 -9.83 20.37 24.45
C ILE A 6 -9.78 20.63 22.95
N PHE A 7 -9.64 21.89 22.52
CA PHE A 7 -9.49 22.24 21.10
C PHE A 7 -8.21 21.62 20.50
N PHE A 8 -7.12 21.60 21.26
CA PHE A 8 -5.86 20.98 20.86
C PHE A 8 -5.97 19.45 20.78
N LEU A 9 -6.67 18.83 21.72
CA LEU A 9 -6.99 17.39 21.67
C LEU A 9 -7.92 17.05 20.50
N PHE A 10 -8.87 17.91 20.19
CA PHE A 10 -9.76 17.77 19.03
C PHE A 10 -8.99 17.89 17.70
N LEU A 11 -8.02 18.80 17.62
CA LEU A 11 -7.09 18.91 16.49
C LEU A 11 -6.23 17.66 16.30
N LEU A 12 -5.75 17.03 17.37
CA LEU A 12 -4.99 15.78 17.31
C LEU A 12 -5.85 14.62 16.79
N ILE A 13 -7.10 14.53 17.27
CA ILE A 13 -8.05 13.49 16.84
C ILE A 13 -8.47 13.69 15.38
N LEU A 14 -8.64 14.95 14.93
CA LEU A 14 -9.00 15.29 13.56
C LEU A 14 -7.87 14.99 12.55
N ASN A 15 -6.60 15.17 12.94
CA ASN A 15 -5.46 14.80 12.11
C ASN A 15 -5.32 13.27 11.97
N GLY A 16 -5.60 12.51 13.03
CA GLY A 16 -5.57 11.04 12.97
C GLY A 16 -6.63 10.42 12.06
N LEU A 17 -7.76 11.11 11.86
CA LEU A 17 -8.87 10.65 11.01
C LEU A 17 -8.62 10.80 9.50
N LEU A 18 -7.60 11.58 9.11
CA LEU A 18 -7.27 11.82 7.69
C LEU A 18 -6.11 10.95 7.16
N ALA A 19 -5.53 10.10 8.00
CA ALA A 19 -4.46 9.20 7.58
C ALA A 19 -5.03 7.86 7.08
N GLU A 20 -5.77 7.89 5.98
CA GLU A 20 -5.85 6.70 5.11
C GLU A 20 -4.54 6.63 4.33
N GLY A 21 -3.45 6.31 5.04
CA GLY A 21 -2.21 5.91 4.39
C GLY A 21 -2.49 4.63 3.61
N LEU A 22 -2.01 4.56 2.36
CA LEU A 22 -2.03 3.30 1.62
C LEU A 22 -1.41 2.22 2.52
N ASP A 23 -2.14 1.14 2.78
CA ASP A 23 -1.70 0.01 3.60
C ASP A 23 -0.66 -0.82 2.84
N VAL A 24 0.56 -0.26 2.71
CA VAL A 24 1.68 -0.86 1.98
C VAL A 24 2.02 -2.22 2.57
N GLU A 25 2.07 -2.31 3.90
CA GLU A 25 2.48 -3.53 4.57
C GLU A 25 1.45 -4.65 4.34
N GLY A 26 0.15 -4.37 4.48
CA GLY A 26 -0.88 -5.37 4.20
C GLY A 26 -0.96 -5.76 2.72
N VAL A 27 -0.68 -4.83 1.79
CA VAL A 27 -0.53 -5.16 0.36
C VAL A 27 0.67 -6.09 0.15
N LYS A 28 1.80 -5.83 0.81
CA LYS A 28 3.01 -6.64 0.71
C LYS A 28 2.81 -8.05 1.27
N GLU A 29 2.21 -8.19 2.45
CA GLU A 29 1.88 -9.49 3.05
C GLU A 29 1.00 -10.32 2.11
N ARG A 30 -0.06 -9.71 1.54
CA ARG A 30 -0.95 -10.39 0.58
C ARG A 30 -0.24 -10.75 -0.72
N ALA A 31 0.61 -9.87 -1.24
CA ALA A 31 1.39 -10.10 -2.46
C ALA A 31 2.37 -11.27 -2.28
N GLU A 32 3.02 -11.35 -1.12
CA GLU A 32 3.91 -12.45 -0.73
C GLU A 32 3.15 -13.77 -0.56
N ALA A 33 1.92 -13.72 -0.04
CA ALA A 33 1.02 -14.86 0.05
C ALA A 33 0.49 -15.38 -1.29
N GLY A 34 0.86 -14.75 -2.42
CA GLY A 34 0.47 -15.20 -3.75
C GLY A 34 -0.82 -14.58 -4.28
N ASN A 35 -1.36 -13.54 -3.63
CA ASN A 35 -2.54 -12.85 -4.14
C ASN A 35 -2.16 -12.00 -5.37
N ASP A 36 -2.65 -12.39 -6.55
CA ASP A 36 -2.33 -11.74 -7.83
C ASP A 36 -2.72 -10.26 -7.86
N GLU A 37 -3.87 -9.90 -7.29
CA GLU A 37 -4.34 -8.51 -7.22
C GLU A 37 -3.38 -7.65 -6.40
N SER A 38 -2.95 -8.15 -5.23
CA SER A 38 -2.01 -7.44 -4.36
C SER A 38 -0.62 -7.33 -4.98
N GLN A 39 -0.19 -8.29 -5.80
CA GLN A 39 1.07 -8.18 -6.55
C GLN A 39 1.00 -7.07 -7.60
N ILE A 40 -0.14 -6.91 -8.29
CA ILE A 40 -0.35 -5.81 -9.24
C ILE A 40 -0.39 -4.47 -8.51
N VAL A 41 -1.09 -4.40 -7.38
CA VAL A 41 -1.13 -3.18 -6.56
C VAL A 41 0.25 -2.80 -6.06
N LEU A 42 1.03 -3.76 -5.53
CA LEU A 42 2.39 -3.52 -5.07
C LEU A 42 3.31 -3.05 -6.21
N ALA A 43 3.16 -3.63 -7.40
CA ALA A 43 3.90 -3.19 -8.58
C ALA A 43 3.58 -1.73 -8.94
N ALA A 44 2.31 -1.34 -8.93
CA ALA A 44 1.89 0.04 -9.19
C ALA A 44 2.39 1.01 -8.11
N MET A 45 2.45 0.57 -6.84
CA MET A 45 3.00 1.38 -5.75
C MET A 45 4.49 1.66 -5.94
N TYR A 46 5.27 0.66 -6.34
CA TYR A 46 6.68 0.84 -6.69
C TYR A 46 6.88 1.67 -7.96
N ASP A 47 6.00 1.55 -8.96
CA ASP A 47 6.07 2.36 -10.19
C ASP A 47 5.78 3.84 -9.93
N GLN A 48 4.86 4.14 -9.01
CA GLN A 48 4.41 5.52 -8.72
C GLN A 48 5.07 6.13 -7.48
N GLY A 49 5.78 5.33 -6.66
CA GLY A 49 6.35 5.76 -5.38
C GLY A 49 5.27 6.09 -4.33
N VAL A 50 4.13 5.38 -4.36
CA VAL A 50 3.02 5.63 -3.43
C VAL A 50 3.19 4.76 -2.19
N GLY A 51 3.51 5.38 -1.05
CA GLY A 51 3.73 4.67 0.21
C GLY A 51 5.04 3.86 0.28
N VAL A 52 5.77 3.77 -0.84
CA VAL A 52 7.10 3.17 -0.97
C VAL A 52 8.00 4.10 -1.80
N GLU A 53 9.32 3.89 -1.73
CA GLU A 53 10.23 4.52 -2.67
C GLU A 53 9.96 4.01 -4.09
N GLN A 54 9.98 4.91 -5.08
CA GLN A 54 9.78 4.52 -6.47
C GLN A 54 10.93 3.59 -6.92
N ASN A 55 10.58 2.40 -7.40
CA ASN A 55 11.54 1.43 -7.90
C ASN A 55 10.97 0.62 -9.07
N PHE A 56 11.45 0.90 -10.28
CA PHE A 56 11.02 0.20 -11.48
C PHE A 56 11.45 -1.28 -11.52
N GLU A 57 12.56 -1.63 -10.86
CA GLU A 57 13.00 -3.04 -10.78
C GLU A 57 12.03 -3.87 -9.95
N ASP A 58 11.61 -3.34 -8.79
CA ASP A 58 10.63 -3.99 -7.94
C ASP A 58 9.25 -4.04 -8.61
N ALA A 59 8.83 -2.95 -9.28
CA ALA A 59 7.59 -2.93 -10.04
C ALA A 59 7.56 -4.02 -11.13
N PHE A 60 8.66 -4.18 -11.87
CA PHE A 60 8.79 -5.21 -12.88
C PHE A 60 8.78 -6.62 -12.28
N TYR A 61 9.47 -6.83 -11.15
CA TYR A 61 9.50 -8.11 -10.45
C TYR A 61 8.09 -8.56 -10.04
N TRP A 62 7.34 -7.69 -9.36
CA TRP A 62 5.98 -8.00 -8.88
C TRP A 62 4.99 -8.20 -10.03
N THR A 63 5.10 -7.40 -11.09
CA THR A 63 4.28 -7.58 -12.32
C THR A 63 4.58 -8.93 -12.99
N SER A 64 5.85 -9.30 -13.10
CA SER A 64 6.28 -10.56 -13.73
C SER A 64 5.81 -11.78 -12.94
N LYS A 65 5.86 -11.69 -11.61
CA LYS A 65 5.37 -12.74 -10.70
C LYS A 65 3.86 -12.97 -10.86
N SER A 66 3.08 -11.89 -10.92
CA SER A 66 1.63 -11.96 -11.16
C SER A 66 1.31 -12.55 -12.54
N ALA A 67 2.00 -12.09 -13.59
CA ALA A 67 1.80 -12.59 -14.94
C ALA A 67 2.14 -14.09 -15.08
N PHE A 68 3.14 -14.59 -14.33
CA PHE A 68 3.47 -16.01 -14.30
C PHE A 68 2.40 -16.84 -13.58
N GLN A 69 1.93 -16.39 -12.42
CA GLN A 69 0.88 -17.08 -11.66
C GLN A 69 -0.44 -17.12 -12.42
N SER A 70 -0.83 -16.00 -13.04
CA SER A 70 -2.02 -15.92 -13.88
C SER A 70 -1.98 -16.91 -15.06
N LYS A 71 -0.82 -17.05 -15.73
CA LYS A 71 -0.64 -18.05 -16.80
C LYS A 71 -0.72 -19.49 -16.29
N MET A 72 -0.21 -19.76 -15.09
CA MET A 72 -0.28 -21.09 -14.47
C MET A 72 -1.73 -21.52 -14.17
N PHE A 73 -2.60 -20.58 -13.79
CA PHE A 73 -4.02 -20.86 -13.53
C PHE A 73 -4.87 -21.11 -14.78
N LEU A 74 -4.36 -20.76 -15.97
CA LEU A 74 -5.06 -20.86 -17.26
C LEU A 74 -4.67 -22.09 -18.11
N CYS A 75 -3.77 -22.95 -17.61
CA CYS A 75 -3.35 -24.22 -18.24
C CYS A 75 -3.95 -25.42 -17.50
#